data_AF-A0A2D5W5P5-F1
#
_entry.id   AF-A0A2D5W5P5-F1
#
_cell.length_a   1.000
_cell.length_b   1.000
_cell.length_c   1.000
_cell.angle_alpha   90.00
_cell.angle_beta   90.00
_cell.angle_gamma   90.00
#
_symmetry.space_group_name_H-M   'P 1'
#
loop_
_entity.id
_entity.type
_entity.pdbx_description
1 polymer ?
#
loop_
_entity_poly.entity_id
_entity_poly.type
_entity_poly.pdbx_seq_one_letter_code
_entity_poly.pdbx_strand_id
1 'polypeptide(L)'
;MLDTCGTCHARRSDLTESFLPGEHFLDHYSLVIPDLSETYYADGQVQGEDFEFASFLGSRMHGEGVTCGDCHDPHQGSLLAPGNQLCLRCHAGKIEPDSHSHHAPGTPGHGCIDCHMSITVYMERDPRRDHGFIVPDPALTLESGVPNACGRCHLDREPNWVADRAQEWYGERLKRRSARRSRLISRARSGSRDITEELLALLAEEPSALWRAVLIGIGEVALGDPRLRAALLDALDDPSALVRERAARTLEPFVAAGEGESAKAIGQLLDDPLRAVRLSAAWALRGMDHGTPAAREAAAELRFFLDLHQDQPTGAWQKAVYHLATGDTAAAETLMRRASSWDPTSPAYPHDLAVLLAGEGRALEAREVLEQASARCTDDANLWLSLALARNETGDLEGAVAAFETALDLDPKNARAWYNLGLAHSAAGDEERALECLARCQALEPSSPAPAWARATILYRQGRLAETAAALDLVLRLAPEHAGARELLGLLNGR
;
A
#
# COMPACT_ATOMS: atom_id res chain seq x y z
N MET A 1 -11.24 -27.05 6.56
CA MET A 1 -12.38 -26.75 7.47
C MET A 1 -12.41 -25.27 7.81
N LEU A 2 -11.26 -24.66 8.15
CA LEU A 2 -11.17 -23.21 8.37
C LEU A 2 -11.58 -22.39 7.13
N ASP A 3 -11.28 -22.87 5.92
CA ASP A 3 -11.67 -22.24 4.65
C ASP A 3 -13.17 -21.98 4.54
N THR A 4 -13.99 -22.92 5.00
CA THR A 4 -15.46 -22.79 4.99
C THR A 4 -15.93 -21.65 5.88
N CYS A 5 -15.25 -21.37 6.98
CA CYS A 5 -15.56 -20.21 7.82
C CYS A 5 -15.16 -18.90 7.13
N GLY A 6 -14.03 -18.90 6.41
CA GLY A 6 -13.54 -17.72 5.69
C GLY A 6 -14.54 -17.18 4.67
N THR A 7 -15.39 -18.03 4.07
CA THR A 7 -16.38 -17.60 3.07
C THR A 7 -17.41 -16.59 3.61
N CYS A 8 -17.67 -16.60 4.92
CA CYS A 8 -18.58 -15.65 5.57
C CYS A 8 -17.89 -14.71 6.57
N HIS A 9 -16.71 -15.08 7.07
CA HIS A 9 -15.99 -14.35 8.11
C HIS A 9 -14.72 -13.65 7.62
N ALA A 10 -14.53 -13.51 6.31
CA ALA A 10 -13.44 -12.74 5.74
C ALA A 10 -13.99 -11.57 4.91
N ARG A 11 -13.30 -10.43 4.94
CA ARG A 11 -13.39 -9.46 3.86
C ARG A 11 -12.61 -10.00 2.67
N ARG A 12 -13.27 -10.12 1.51
CA ARG A 12 -12.75 -10.87 0.37
C ARG A 12 -13.39 -10.41 -0.94
N SER A 13 -12.73 -10.74 -2.04
CA SER A 13 -13.31 -10.68 -3.39
C SER A 13 -13.56 -12.08 -3.91
N ASP A 14 -14.63 -12.26 -4.69
CA ASP A 14 -14.91 -13.53 -5.35
C ASP A 14 -13.89 -13.77 -6.48
N LEU A 15 -13.45 -15.00 -6.66
CA LEU A 15 -12.69 -15.44 -7.84
C LEU A 15 -13.56 -16.29 -8.76
N THR A 16 -14.61 -16.87 -8.20
CA THR A 16 -15.61 -17.72 -8.84
C THR A 16 -16.98 -17.50 -8.22
N GLU A 17 -18.04 -17.99 -8.87
CA GLU A 17 -19.42 -17.81 -8.41
C GLU A 17 -19.87 -18.78 -7.29
N SER A 18 -19.18 -19.90 -7.09
CA SER A 18 -19.60 -20.90 -6.10
C SER A 18 -18.42 -21.54 -5.38
N PHE A 19 -18.67 -22.00 -4.15
CA PHE A 19 -17.74 -22.69 -3.27
C PHE A 19 -18.44 -23.91 -2.67
N LEU A 20 -17.77 -25.06 -2.67
CA LEU A 20 -18.22 -26.29 -2.05
C LEU A 20 -17.41 -26.59 -0.78
N PRO A 21 -18.04 -27.05 0.32
CA PRO A 21 -17.32 -27.44 1.52
C PRO A 21 -16.24 -28.49 1.24
N GLY A 22 -15.00 -28.17 1.62
CA GLY A 22 -13.82 -29.00 1.37
C GLY A 22 -12.90 -28.44 0.28
N GLU A 23 -13.38 -27.50 -0.54
CA GLU A 23 -12.53 -26.72 -1.44
C GLU A 23 -11.68 -25.72 -0.67
N HIS A 24 -10.58 -25.28 -1.29
CA HIS A 24 -9.63 -24.37 -0.69
C HIS A 24 -10.09 -22.92 -0.84
N PHE A 25 -9.98 -22.10 0.22
CA PHE A 25 -10.48 -20.72 0.20
C PHE A 25 -9.89 -19.90 -0.97
N LEU A 26 -8.58 -19.99 -1.17
CA LEU A 26 -7.85 -19.26 -2.22
C LEU A 26 -8.10 -19.76 -3.65
N ASP A 27 -8.90 -20.81 -3.85
CA ASP A 27 -9.39 -21.15 -5.20
C ASP A 27 -10.61 -20.33 -5.60
N HIS A 28 -11.35 -19.81 -4.62
CA HIS A 28 -12.65 -19.17 -4.84
C HIS A 28 -12.68 -17.73 -4.37
N TYR A 29 -11.72 -17.31 -3.55
CA TYR A 29 -11.70 -15.99 -2.92
C TYR A 29 -10.29 -15.40 -2.84
N SER A 30 -10.17 -14.10 -3.07
CA SER A 30 -8.98 -13.32 -2.70
C SER A 30 -9.22 -12.70 -1.32
N LEU A 31 -8.31 -12.94 -0.38
CA LEU A 31 -8.40 -12.44 0.99
C LEU A 31 -7.92 -10.98 1.06
N VAL A 32 -8.71 -10.10 1.67
CA VAL A 32 -8.21 -8.79 2.07
C VAL A 32 -7.39 -8.96 3.35
N ILE A 33 -6.16 -8.46 3.33
CA ILE A 33 -5.20 -8.53 4.45
C ILE A 33 -4.70 -7.12 4.77
N PRO A 34 -4.08 -6.89 5.95
CA PRO A 34 -3.45 -5.61 6.23
C PRO A 34 -2.44 -5.22 5.15
N ASP A 35 -2.54 -3.99 4.64
CA ASP A 35 -1.63 -3.46 3.63
C ASP A 35 -1.42 -1.94 3.82
N LEU A 36 -1.08 -1.22 2.76
CA LEU A 36 -0.89 0.22 2.78
C LEU A 36 -2.22 0.99 2.89
N SER A 37 -3.38 0.33 2.68
CA SER A 37 -4.69 0.91 2.95
C SER A 37 -5.00 0.96 4.45
N GLU A 38 -6.03 1.72 4.80
CA GLU A 38 -6.53 1.84 6.18
C GLU A 38 -7.69 0.88 6.46
N THR A 39 -7.75 -0.25 5.75
CA THR A 39 -8.75 -1.31 5.98
C THR A 39 -8.47 -2.10 7.28
N TYR A 40 -7.22 -2.09 7.73
CA TYR A 40 -6.79 -2.62 9.03
C TYR A 40 -5.90 -1.61 9.73
N TYR A 41 -5.89 -1.62 11.06
CA TYR A 41 -4.81 -0.97 11.81
C TYR A 41 -3.47 -1.67 11.53
N ALA A 42 -2.36 -0.94 11.74
CA ALA A 42 -1.02 -1.45 11.42
C ALA A 42 -0.59 -2.68 12.25
N ASP A 43 -1.30 -2.99 13.34
CA ASP A 43 -1.10 -4.21 14.14
C ASP A 43 -2.03 -5.37 13.75
N GLY A 44 -2.91 -5.16 12.78
CA GLY A 44 -3.83 -6.18 12.23
C GLY A 44 -5.19 -6.20 12.90
N GLN A 45 -5.46 -5.28 13.83
CA GLN A 45 -6.83 -5.08 14.30
C GLN A 45 -7.72 -4.63 13.14
N VAL A 46 -8.94 -5.14 13.11
CA VAL A 46 -9.96 -4.76 12.13
C VAL A 46 -10.26 -3.26 12.20
N GLN A 47 -10.38 -2.61 11.03
CA GLN A 47 -10.77 -1.22 10.89
C GLN A 47 -11.91 -1.09 9.87
N GLY A 48 -13.02 -0.47 10.27
CA GLY A 48 -14.20 -0.35 9.40
C GLY A 48 -14.92 -1.68 9.14
N GLU A 49 -15.41 -1.89 7.92
CA GLU A 49 -16.15 -3.09 7.51
C GLU A 49 -15.21 -4.27 7.24
N ASP A 50 -14.64 -4.82 8.29
CA ASP A 50 -13.83 -6.03 8.20
C ASP A 50 -14.32 -7.14 9.13
N PHE A 51 -13.88 -8.36 8.83
CA PHE A 51 -14.18 -9.56 9.57
C PHE A 51 -12.89 -10.19 10.11
N GLU A 52 -13.06 -11.06 11.09
CA GLU A 52 -11.99 -11.51 11.97
C GLU A 52 -11.08 -12.58 11.38
N PHE A 53 -11.36 -13.08 10.17
CA PHE A 53 -10.60 -14.19 9.58
C PHE A 53 -9.15 -13.83 9.28
N ALA A 54 -8.87 -12.69 8.65
CA ALA A 54 -7.49 -12.31 8.36
C ALA A 54 -6.70 -12.05 9.66
N SER A 55 -7.29 -11.33 10.61
CA SER A 55 -6.70 -11.10 11.94
C SER A 55 -6.39 -12.43 12.63
N PHE A 56 -7.29 -13.41 12.56
CA PHE A 56 -7.07 -14.76 13.07
C PHE A 56 -5.90 -15.48 12.40
N LEU A 57 -5.80 -15.46 11.07
CA LEU A 57 -4.66 -16.06 10.34
C LEU A 57 -3.32 -15.42 10.72
N GLY A 58 -3.34 -14.14 11.13
CA GLY A 58 -2.18 -13.41 11.64
C GLY A 58 -1.83 -13.72 13.10
N SER A 59 -2.70 -14.42 13.83
CA SER A 59 -2.53 -14.67 15.26
C SER A 59 -1.52 -15.77 15.55
N ARG A 60 -0.95 -15.74 16.76
CA ARG A 60 -0.14 -16.86 17.26
C ARG A 60 -0.98 -18.12 17.47
N MET A 61 -2.26 -17.97 17.80
CA MET A 61 -3.17 -19.10 18.01
C MET A 61 -3.28 -19.93 16.73
N HIS A 62 -3.53 -19.28 15.59
CA HIS A 62 -3.57 -19.96 14.31
C HIS A 62 -2.23 -20.63 13.96
N GLY A 63 -1.11 -19.93 14.22
CA GLY A 63 0.24 -20.48 14.01
C GLY A 63 0.53 -21.75 14.82
N GLU A 64 -0.13 -21.95 15.96
CA GLU A 64 -0.04 -23.16 16.80
C GLU A 64 -1.13 -24.20 16.46
N GLY A 65 -1.88 -24.00 15.37
CA GLY A 65 -2.89 -24.95 14.88
C GLY A 65 -4.27 -24.84 15.53
N VAL A 66 -4.53 -23.77 16.30
CA VAL A 66 -5.87 -23.50 16.87
C VAL A 66 -6.84 -23.13 15.75
N THR A 67 -8.09 -23.53 15.90
CA THR A 67 -9.22 -23.23 15.00
C THR A 67 -10.34 -22.52 15.75
N CYS A 68 -11.31 -21.94 15.04
CA CYS A 68 -12.48 -21.30 15.65
C CYS A 68 -13.26 -22.26 16.57
N GLY A 69 -13.36 -23.54 16.16
CA GLY A 69 -14.05 -24.61 16.87
C GLY A 69 -13.41 -24.98 18.22
N ASP A 70 -12.16 -24.59 18.46
CA ASP A 70 -11.50 -24.80 19.75
C ASP A 70 -11.98 -23.80 20.80
N CYS A 71 -12.61 -22.70 20.39
CA CYS A 71 -13.05 -21.60 21.25
C CYS A 71 -14.58 -21.55 21.39
N HIS A 72 -15.32 -21.77 20.31
CA HIS A 72 -16.77 -21.71 20.30
C HIS A 72 -17.39 -22.81 19.43
N ASP A 73 -18.64 -23.18 19.73
CA ASP A 73 -19.43 -24.03 18.84
C ASP A 73 -19.67 -23.29 17.52
N PRO A 74 -19.30 -23.85 16.36
CA PRO A 74 -19.40 -23.16 15.07
C PRO A 74 -20.84 -22.99 14.57
N HIS A 75 -21.82 -23.70 15.13
CA HIS A 75 -23.22 -23.61 14.73
C HIS A 75 -24.07 -22.79 15.72
N GLN A 76 -23.75 -22.89 17.02
CA GLN A 76 -24.47 -22.16 18.07
C GLN A 76 -23.84 -20.79 18.37
N GLY A 77 -22.56 -20.60 18.04
CA GLY A 77 -21.79 -19.40 18.38
C GLY A 77 -21.45 -19.27 19.88
N SER A 78 -21.87 -20.22 20.71
CA SER A 78 -21.61 -20.21 22.15
C SER A 78 -20.17 -20.61 22.46
N LEU A 79 -19.55 -19.91 23.41
CA LEU A 79 -18.21 -20.26 23.90
C LEU A 79 -18.22 -21.65 24.56
N LEU A 80 -17.12 -22.39 24.39
CA LEU A 80 -16.97 -23.72 25.01
C LEU A 80 -16.71 -23.68 26.52
N ALA A 81 -16.26 -22.53 27.04
CA ALA A 81 -16.07 -22.28 28.46
C ALA A 81 -16.25 -20.79 28.77
N PRO A 82 -16.70 -20.43 29.98
CA PRO A 82 -16.95 -19.03 30.36
C PRO A 82 -15.65 -18.31 30.76
N GLY A 83 -15.55 -17.03 30.39
CA GLY A 83 -14.48 -16.12 30.84
C GLY A 83 -13.07 -16.66 30.58
N ASN A 84 -12.16 -16.44 31.52
CA ASN A 84 -10.75 -16.83 31.40
C ASN A 84 -10.55 -18.35 31.28
N GLN A 85 -11.53 -19.17 31.73
CA GLN A 85 -11.42 -20.62 31.62
C GLN A 85 -11.28 -21.08 30.17
N LEU A 86 -11.82 -20.33 29.21
CA LEU A 86 -11.64 -20.63 27.80
C LEU A 86 -10.17 -20.64 27.39
N CYS A 87 -9.45 -19.56 27.68
CA CYS A 87 -8.04 -19.41 27.36
C CYS A 87 -7.17 -20.36 28.22
N LEU A 88 -7.55 -20.57 29.48
CA LEU A 88 -6.79 -21.40 30.41
C LEU A 88 -6.83 -22.89 30.06
N ARG A 89 -7.72 -23.36 29.18
CA ARG A 89 -7.65 -24.72 28.62
C ARG A 89 -6.28 -25.06 28.02
N CYS A 90 -5.58 -24.08 27.46
CA CYS A 90 -4.24 -24.23 26.88
C CYS A 90 -3.14 -23.44 27.63
N HIS A 91 -3.55 -22.43 28.40
CA HIS A 91 -2.63 -21.52 29.12
C HIS A 91 -2.54 -21.75 30.64
N ALA A 92 -3.29 -22.72 31.21
CA ALA A 92 -3.17 -23.08 32.62
C ALA A 92 -1.71 -23.39 33.00
N GLY A 93 -1.24 -22.80 34.10
CA GLY A 93 0.14 -22.92 34.58
C GLY A 93 1.17 -22.13 33.77
N LYS A 94 0.78 -21.47 32.67
CA LYS A 94 1.63 -20.55 31.89
C LYS A 94 1.36 -19.09 32.24
N ILE A 95 0.14 -18.76 32.65
CA ILE A 95 -0.29 -17.40 32.98
C ILE A 95 -1.27 -17.43 34.16
N GLU A 96 -1.06 -16.52 35.11
CA GLU A 96 -1.93 -16.34 36.28
C GLU A 96 -2.70 -15.01 36.14
N PRO A 97 -4.00 -15.04 35.80
CA PRO A 97 -4.77 -13.84 35.43
C PRO A 97 -4.73 -12.71 36.46
N ASP A 98 -4.79 -13.06 37.75
CA ASP A 98 -4.81 -12.09 38.86
C ASP A 98 -3.54 -11.26 38.92
N SER A 99 -2.39 -11.88 38.64
CA SER A 99 -1.10 -11.19 38.62
C SER A 99 -0.78 -10.54 37.28
N HIS A 100 -1.37 -11.05 36.19
CA HIS A 100 -1.07 -10.63 34.84
C HIS A 100 -1.89 -9.41 34.39
N SER A 101 -3.18 -9.38 34.75
CA SER A 101 -4.12 -8.36 34.29
C SER A 101 -4.00 -7.03 35.02
N HIS A 102 -3.43 -7.01 36.22
CA HIS A 102 -3.40 -5.85 37.12
C HIS A 102 -4.79 -5.29 37.49
N HIS A 103 -5.84 -6.08 37.30
CA HIS A 103 -7.22 -5.76 37.64
C HIS A 103 -7.76 -6.76 38.66
N ALA A 104 -8.70 -6.33 39.51
CA ALA A 104 -9.29 -7.20 40.50
C ALA A 104 -10.15 -8.29 39.84
N PRO A 105 -10.20 -9.52 40.38
CA PRO A 105 -11.03 -10.57 39.83
C PRO A 105 -12.50 -10.14 39.68
N GLY A 106 -13.06 -10.36 38.48
CA GLY A 106 -14.46 -10.03 38.17
C GLY A 106 -14.71 -8.58 37.75
N THR A 107 -13.69 -7.72 37.66
CA THR A 107 -13.83 -6.38 37.07
C THR A 107 -13.50 -6.40 35.58
N PRO A 108 -14.03 -5.46 34.78
CA PRO A 108 -13.52 -5.22 33.42
C PRO A 108 -12.00 -5.06 33.44
N GLY A 109 -11.31 -5.66 32.48
CA GLY A 109 -9.84 -5.65 32.38
C GLY A 109 -9.16 -6.86 33.03
N HIS A 110 -9.86 -7.62 33.89
CA HIS A 110 -9.35 -8.89 34.42
C HIS A 110 -9.47 -10.04 33.40
N GLY A 111 -10.43 -9.95 32.47
CA GLY A 111 -10.64 -10.93 31.43
C GLY A 111 -9.51 -10.92 30.39
N CYS A 112 -9.00 -12.09 29.99
CA CYS A 112 -8.01 -12.20 28.93
C CYS A 112 -8.49 -11.51 27.64
N ILE A 113 -9.77 -11.69 27.31
CA ILE A 113 -10.42 -11.13 26.12
C ILE A 113 -10.61 -9.62 26.20
N ASP A 114 -10.56 -9.01 27.39
CA ASP A 114 -10.71 -7.56 27.54
C ASP A 114 -9.49 -6.82 26.97
N CYS A 115 -8.31 -7.41 27.15
CA CYS A 115 -7.04 -6.88 26.65
C CYS A 115 -6.65 -7.45 25.29
N HIS A 116 -6.78 -8.78 25.11
CA HIS A 116 -6.25 -9.47 23.94
C HIS A 116 -7.25 -9.62 22.79
N MET A 117 -8.55 -9.43 23.04
CA MET A 117 -9.60 -9.49 22.02
C MET A 117 -10.51 -8.27 22.14
N SER A 118 -9.87 -7.10 22.10
CA SER A 118 -10.52 -5.81 22.29
C SER A 118 -11.65 -5.60 21.28
N ILE A 119 -12.69 -4.85 21.68
CA ILE A 119 -13.90 -4.68 20.87
C ILE A 119 -13.77 -3.48 19.95
N THR A 120 -13.96 -3.68 18.65
CA THR A 120 -14.20 -2.63 17.67
C THR A 120 -15.70 -2.61 17.35
N VAL A 121 -16.34 -1.45 17.48
CA VAL A 121 -17.78 -1.31 17.18
C VAL A 121 -17.94 -0.86 15.74
N TYR A 122 -18.54 -1.73 14.93
CA TYR A 122 -18.84 -1.46 13.54
C TYR A 122 -20.25 -0.85 13.37
N MET A 123 -20.40 0.11 12.44
CA MET A 123 -21.65 0.83 12.16
C MET A 123 -22.36 1.35 13.42
N GLU A 124 -21.58 1.72 14.43
CA GLU A 124 -22.03 2.17 15.77
C GLU A 124 -22.95 1.18 16.52
N ARG A 125 -23.12 -0.06 16.04
CA ARG A 125 -24.11 -1.00 16.59
C ARG A 125 -23.68 -2.46 16.65
N ASP A 126 -22.59 -2.83 15.99
CA ASP A 126 -22.13 -4.22 15.88
C ASP A 126 -20.74 -4.38 16.55
N PRO A 127 -20.70 -4.73 17.86
CA PRO A 127 -19.44 -4.92 18.57
C PRO A 127 -18.78 -6.25 18.17
N ARG A 128 -17.57 -6.16 17.60
CA ARG A 128 -16.77 -7.33 17.20
C ARG A 128 -15.51 -7.42 18.05
N ARG A 129 -15.20 -8.64 18.51
CA ARG A 129 -13.96 -8.92 19.25
C ARG A 129 -12.86 -9.26 18.27
N ASP A 130 -11.72 -8.59 18.40
CA ASP A 130 -10.52 -8.89 17.62
C ASP A 130 -10.07 -10.35 17.81
N HIS A 131 -9.81 -11.05 16.71
CA HIS A 131 -9.25 -12.42 16.71
C HIS A 131 -7.75 -12.45 16.35
N GLY A 132 -7.07 -11.30 16.29
CA GLY A 132 -5.62 -11.23 16.24
C GLY A 132 -4.95 -11.70 17.54
N PHE A 133 -5.69 -11.70 18.66
CA PHE A 133 -5.19 -12.01 20.00
C PHE A 133 -3.98 -11.14 20.36
N ILE A 134 -4.05 -9.86 19.98
CA ILE A 134 -2.94 -8.94 20.06
C ILE A 134 -2.50 -8.76 21.51
N VAL A 135 -1.20 -8.53 21.74
CA VAL A 135 -0.74 -8.08 23.04
C VAL A 135 -0.75 -6.55 23.03
N PRO A 136 -1.50 -5.89 23.92
CA PRO A 136 -1.60 -4.43 23.92
C PRO A 136 -0.22 -3.75 23.98
N ASP A 137 -0.03 -2.77 23.11
CA ASP A 137 1.10 -1.84 23.13
C ASP A 137 0.55 -0.41 23.00
N PRO A 138 0.17 0.24 24.12
CA PRO A 138 -0.41 1.58 24.08
C PRO A 138 0.53 2.65 23.52
N ALA A 139 1.84 2.39 23.40
CA ALA A 139 2.75 3.31 22.73
C ALA A 139 2.40 3.46 21.23
N LEU A 140 1.88 2.42 20.59
CA LEU A 140 1.45 2.49 19.18
C LEU A 140 0.28 3.49 18.97
N THR A 141 -0.53 3.74 20.00
CA THR A 141 -1.58 4.78 19.92
C THR A 141 -0.98 6.17 19.78
N LEU A 142 0.08 6.46 20.54
CA LEU A 142 0.80 7.73 20.49
C LEU A 142 1.60 7.89 19.20
N GLU A 143 2.21 6.81 18.73
CA GLU A 143 3.11 6.83 17.59
C GLU A 143 2.38 6.85 16.25
N SER A 144 1.27 6.11 16.14
CA SER A 144 0.61 5.87 14.84
C SER A 144 -0.91 5.72 14.92
N GLY A 145 -1.54 6.10 16.02
CA GLY A 145 -3.00 6.09 16.17
C GLY A 145 -3.64 4.70 16.27
N VAL A 146 -2.85 3.63 16.36
CA VAL A 146 -3.36 2.27 16.56
C VAL A 146 -4.08 2.19 17.91
N PRO A 147 -5.34 1.78 17.97
CA PRO A 147 -6.09 1.76 19.22
C PRO A 147 -5.57 0.66 20.15
N ASN A 148 -5.64 0.90 21.47
CA ASN A 148 -5.23 -0.07 22.47
C ASN A 148 -6.35 -0.35 23.47
N ALA A 149 -6.37 -1.56 24.03
CA ALA A 149 -7.42 -1.99 24.95
C ALA A 149 -7.53 -1.10 26.20
N CYS A 150 -6.40 -0.67 26.78
CA CYS A 150 -6.39 0.14 27.99
C CYS A 150 -7.03 1.52 27.76
N GLY A 151 -6.71 2.18 26.63
CA GLY A 151 -7.29 3.47 26.25
C GLY A 151 -8.80 3.41 25.97
N ARG A 152 -9.32 2.26 25.55
CA ARG A 152 -10.77 2.06 25.36
C ARG A 152 -11.55 2.00 26.69
N CYS A 153 -10.89 1.63 27.79
CA CYS A 153 -11.50 1.61 29.13
C CYS A 153 -11.20 2.87 29.94
N HIS A 154 -10.00 3.45 29.79
CA HIS A 154 -9.55 4.64 30.53
C HIS A 154 -9.70 5.93 29.73
N LEU A 155 -10.95 6.24 29.34
CA LEU A 155 -11.29 7.43 28.54
C LEU A 155 -11.05 8.76 29.27
N ASP A 156 -10.93 8.71 30.61
CA ASP A 156 -10.65 9.86 31.49
C ASP A 156 -9.16 10.16 31.63
N ARG A 157 -8.29 9.38 30.96
CA ARG A 157 -6.84 9.48 31.09
C ARG A 157 -6.18 9.87 29.79
N GLU A 158 -5.13 10.67 29.92
CA GLU A 158 -4.28 11.03 28.79
C GLU A 158 -3.59 9.78 28.21
N PRO A 159 -3.45 9.67 26.87
CA PRO A 159 -2.80 8.51 26.24
C PRO A 159 -1.39 8.20 26.77
N ASN A 160 -0.60 9.23 27.12
CA ASN A 160 0.72 9.06 27.75
C ASN A 160 0.64 8.33 29.10
N TRP A 161 -0.38 8.63 29.92
CA TRP A 161 -0.57 7.94 31.20
C TRP A 161 -0.79 6.44 31.00
N VAL A 162 -1.57 6.07 29.97
CA VAL A 162 -1.85 4.66 29.64
C VAL A 162 -0.56 3.95 29.20
N ALA A 163 0.22 4.59 28.32
CA ALA A 163 1.50 4.05 27.86
C ALA A 163 2.50 3.88 29.02
N ASP A 164 2.62 4.87 29.89
CA ASP A 164 3.51 4.82 31.06
C ASP A 164 3.12 3.69 32.03
N ARG A 165 1.81 3.49 32.28
CA ARG A 165 1.33 2.37 33.12
C ARG A 165 1.66 1.02 32.51
N ALA A 166 1.43 0.84 31.21
CA ALA A 166 1.76 -0.41 30.52
C ALA A 166 3.27 -0.69 30.55
N GLN A 167 4.10 0.35 30.37
CA GLN A 167 5.54 0.25 30.45
C GLN A 167 6.01 -0.12 31.87
N GLU A 168 5.40 0.45 32.92
CA GLU A 168 5.69 0.11 34.32
C GLU A 168 5.37 -1.35 34.62
N TRP A 169 4.24 -1.87 34.13
CA TRP A 169 3.79 -3.23 34.40
C TRP A 169 4.55 -4.30 33.60
N TYR A 170 4.79 -4.05 32.31
CA TYR A 170 5.27 -5.08 31.40
C TYR A 170 6.71 -4.86 30.91
N GLY A 171 7.21 -3.62 30.93
CA GLY A 171 8.60 -3.28 30.62
C GLY A 171 9.13 -3.89 29.31
N GLU A 172 10.29 -4.54 29.38
CA GLU A 172 10.93 -5.20 28.23
C GLU A 172 10.03 -6.21 27.51
N ARG A 173 9.01 -6.77 28.16
CA ARG A 173 8.08 -7.70 27.51
C ARG A 173 7.32 -7.05 26.36
N LEU A 174 7.15 -5.72 26.36
CA LEU A 174 6.50 -4.97 25.28
C LEU A 174 7.35 -4.90 24.00
N LYS A 175 8.69 -5.06 24.11
CA LYS A 175 9.58 -5.09 22.96
C LYS A 175 9.45 -6.42 22.22
N ARG A 176 8.55 -6.45 21.23
CA ARG A 176 8.20 -7.67 20.47
C ARG A 176 8.39 -7.45 18.98
N ARG A 177 8.62 -8.55 18.26
CA ARG A 177 8.60 -8.56 16.78
C ARG A 177 7.32 -7.96 16.21
N SER A 178 6.15 -8.29 16.78
CA SER A 178 4.86 -7.73 16.34
C SER A 178 4.80 -6.21 16.47
N ALA A 179 5.38 -5.66 17.54
CA ALA A 179 5.41 -4.22 17.78
C ALA A 179 6.39 -3.50 16.83
N ARG A 180 7.52 -4.13 16.48
CA ARG A 180 8.43 -3.65 15.42
C ARG A 180 7.72 -3.66 14.06
N ARG A 181 7.05 -4.76 13.72
CA ARG A 181 6.27 -4.92 12.49
C ARG A 181 5.19 -3.85 12.35
N SER A 182 4.41 -3.57 13.40
CA SER A 182 3.38 -2.52 13.37
C SER A 182 3.97 -1.14 13.10
N ARG A 183 5.09 -0.80 13.76
CA ARG A 183 5.81 0.45 13.52
C ARG A 183 6.31 0.55 12.08
N LEU A 184 6.85 -0.55 11.52
CA LEU A 184 7.28 -0.59 10.12
C LEU A 184 6.11 -0.34 9.16
N ILE A 185 4.97 -1.01 9.37
CA ILE A 185 3.76 -0.82 8.56
C ILE A 185 3.26 0.63 8.65
N SER A 186 3.20 1.22 9.85
CA SER A 186 2.82 2.63 10.02
C SER A 186 3.76 3.58 9.29
N ARG A 187 5.08 3.35 9.35
CA ARG A 187 6.06 4.15 8.60
C ARG A 187 5.88 4.00 7.10
N ALA A 188 5.63 2.79 6.60
CA ALA A 188 5.37 2.55 5.18
C ALA A 188 4.10 3.29 4.70
N ARG A 189 3.01 3.26 5.49
CA ARG A 189 1.79 4.03 5.22
C ARG A 189 2.01 5.54 5.17
N SER A 190 2.93 6.06 6.01
CA SER A 190 3.34 7.48 5.95
C SER A 190 4.28 7.82 4.79
N GLY A 191 4.54 6.89 3.87
CA GLY A 191 5.39 7.09 2.69
C GLY A 191 6.90 6.97 2.93
N SER A 192 7.33 6.41 4.07
CA SER A 192 8.76 6.18 4.34
C SER A 192 9.32 5.15 3.38
N ARG A 193 10.31 5.55 2.55
CA ARG A 193 11.03 4.63 1.63
C ARG A 193 12.24 3.95 2.26
N ASP A 194 12.76 4.50 3.36
CA ASP A 194 13.89 3.92 4.10
C ASP A 194 13.41 2.83 5.07
N ILE A 195 12.94 1.72 4.50
CA ILE A 195 12.40 0.58 5.26
C ILE A 195 13.06 -0.76 4.92
N THR A 196 13.81 -0.85 3.82
CA THR A 196 14.23 -2.14 3.23
C THR A 196 15.02 -3.01 4.21
N GLU A 197 15.97 -2.45 4.95
CA GLU A 197 16.80 -3.23 5.89
C GLU A 197 15.94 -3.89 6.98
N GLU A 198 15.08 -3.10 7.63
CA GLU A 198 14.19 -3.58 8.69
C GLU A 198 13.11 -4.53 8.14
N LEU A 199 12.60 -4.23 6.94
CA LEU A 199 11.63 -5.06 6.22
C LEU A 199 12.19 -6.46 5.97
N LEU A 200 13.39 -6.57 5.39
CA LEU A 200 14.01 -7.85 5.07
C LEU A 200 14.35 -8.64 6.34
N ALA A 201 14.83 -7.97 7.39
CA ALA A 201 15.06 -8.60 8.68
C ALA A 201 13.76 -9.17 9.29
N LEU A 202 12.68 -8.40 9.28
CA LEU A 202 11.38 -8.87 9.78
C LEU A 202 10.79 -10.00 8.92
N LEU A 203 10.95 -9.94 7.60
CA LEU A 203 10.47 -10.97 6.69
C LEU A 203 11.14 -12.32 6.96
N ALA A 204 12.44 -12.32 7.25
CA ALA A 204 13.19 -13.52 7.62
C ALA A 204 12.81 -14.08 9.01
N GLU A 205 12.40 -13.22 9.94
CA GLU A 205 12.02 -13.59 11.31
C GLU A 205 10.54 -13.98 11.48
N GLU A 206 9.68 -13.68 10.51
CA GLU A 206 8.22 -13.77 10.68
C GLU A 206 7.67 -15.17 10.35
N PRO A 207 7.17 -15.94 11.34
CA PRO A 207 6.59 -17.27 11.11
C PRO A 207 5.20 -17.24 10.48
N SER A 208 4.42 -16.17 10.66
CA SER A 208 3.04 -16.13 10.13
C SER A 208 3.06 -15.84 8.64
N ALA A 209 2.46 -16.74 7.84
CA ALA A 209 2.30 -16.55 6.41
C ALA A 209 1.51 -15.27 6.06
N LEU A 210 0.48 -14.93 6.84
CA LEU A 210 -0.25 -13.68 6.68
C LEU A 210 0.70 -12.50 6.82
N TRP A 211 1.45 -12.43 7.92
CA TRP A 211 2.34 -11.29 8.16
C TRP A 211 3.52 -11.21 7.20
N ARG A 212 4.02 -12.35 6.68
CA ARG A 212 4.98 -12.33 5.57
C ARG A 212 4.38 -11.74 4.29
N ALA A 213 3.14 -12.11 3.94
CA ALA A 213 2.44 -11.50 2.82
C ALA A 213 2.21 -9.99 3.04
N VAL A 214 1.82 -9.55 4.24
CA VAL A 214 1.70 -8.12 4.58
C VAL A 214 3.03 -7.39 4.36
N LEU A 215 4.14 -7.93 4.88
CA LEU A 215 5.48 -7.36 4.73
C LEU A 215 5.89 -7.25 3.25
N ILE A 216 5.65 -8.30 2.45
CA ILE A 216 5.88 -8.28 1.01
C ILE A 216 5.08 -7.17 0.34
N GLY A 217 3.78 -7.05 0.65
CA GLY A 217 2.90 -6.03 0.08
C GLY A 217 3.33 -4.59 0.40
N ILE A 218 3.70 -4.29 1.65
CA ILE A 218 4.18 -2.93 1.98
C ILE A 218 5.54 -2.62 1.33
N GLY A 219 6.27 -3.62 0.83
CA GLY A 219 7.50 -3.46 0.07
C GLY A 219 7.34 -2.60 -1.19
N GLU A 220 6.12 -2.40 -1.68
CA GLU A 220 5.81 -1.51 -2.81
C GLU A 220 6.39 -0.09 -2.65
N VAL A 221 6.56 0.42 -1.42
CA VAL A 221 7.17 1.74 -1.17
C VAL A 221 8.70 1.77 -1.36
N ALA A 222 9.33 0.60 -1.51
CA ALA A 222 10.78 0.41 -1.55
C ALA A 222 11.28 -0.35 -2.79
N LEU A 223 10.50 -0.38 -3.88
CA LEU A 223 10.83 -1.09 -5.14
C LEU A 223 12.15 -0.65 -5.80
N GLY A 224 12.69 0.50 -5.43
CA GLY A 224 14.00 0.98 -5.91
C GLY A 224 15.21 0.23 -5.34
N ASP A 225 15.05 -0.56 -4.26
CA ASP A 225 16.15 -1.31 -3.66
C ASP A 225 16.25 -2.72 -4.29
N PRO A 226 17.38 -3.09 -4.94
CA PRO A 226 17.52 -4.38 -5.60
C PRO A 226 17.45 -5.58 -4.64
N ARG A 227 17.73 -5.37 -3.35
CA ARG A 227 17.63 -6.43 -2.33
C ARG A 227 16.18 -6.85 -2.11
N LEU A 228 15.24 -5.92 -2.25
CA LEU A 228 13.81 -6.23 -2.17
C LEU A 228 13.41 -7.16 -3.32
N ARG A 229 13.81 -6.85 -4.55
CA ARG A 229 13.48 -7.69 -5.72
C ARG A 229 13.95 -9.13 -5.53
N ALA A 230 15.18 -9.33 -5.04
CA ALA A 230 15.70 -10.67 -4.73
C ALA A 230 14.82 -11.41 -3.72
N ALA A 231 14.44 -10.75 -2.62
CA ALA A 231 13.56 -11.34 -1.61
C ALA A 231 12.15 -11.65 -2.14
N LEU A 232 11.62 -10.83 -3.07
CA LEU A 232 10.34 -11.08 -3.72
C LEU A 232 10.40 -12.30 -4.64
N LEU A 233 11.49 -12.47 -5.38
CA LEU A 233 11.72 -13.65 -6.22
C LEU A 233 11.79 -14.93 -5.36
N ASP A 234 12.51 -14.90 -4.24
CA ASP A 234 12.57 -16.02 -3.29
C ASP A 234 11.19 -16.34 -2.70
N ALA A 235 10.35 -15.32 -2.48
CA ALA A 235 9.00 -15.50 -1.93
C ALA A 235 8.01 -16.15 -2.91
N LEU A 236 8.33 -16.23 -4.21
CA LEU A 236 7.50 -16.96 -5.19
C LEU A 236 7.52 -18.47 -4.95
N ASP A 237 8.49 -19.00 -4.20
CA ASP A 237 8.59 -20.43 -3.84
C ASP A 237 8.06 -20.74 -2.42
N ASP A 238 7.43 -19.77 -1.76
CA ASP A 238 6.95 -19.94 -0.39
C ASP A 238 5.87 -21.03 -0.29
N PRO A 239 5.86 -21.87 0.78
CA PRO A 239 4.81 -22.88 0.95
C PRO A 239 3.40 -22.28 1.02
N SER A 240 3.24 -21.04 1.48
CA SER A 240 1.96 -20.37 1.54
C SER A 240 1.57 -19.75 0.19
N ALA A 241 0.42 -20.16 -0.34
CA ALA A 241 -0.17 -19.53 -1.53
C ALA A 241 -0.42 -18.03 -1.34
N LEU A 242 -0.74 -17.57 -0.12
CA LEU A 242 -0.94 -16.14 0.15
C LEU A 242 0.37 -15.34 -0.01
N VAL A 243 1.51 -15.93 0.34
CA VAL A 243 2.83 -15.30 0.18
C VAL A 243 3.21 -15.25 -1.30
N ARG A 244 3.08 -16.37 -2.03
CA ARG A 244 3.36 -16.42 -3.47
C ARG A 244 2.49 -15.45 -4.27
N GLU A 245 1.19 -15.42 -3.96
CA GLU A 245 0.21 -14.54 -4.59
C GLU A 245 0.59 -13.06 -4.40
N ARG A 246 0.93 -12.66 -3.18
CA ARG A 246 1.32 -11.28 -2.91
C ARG A 246 2.68 -10.93 -3.53
N ALA A 247 3.65 -11.85 -3.52
CA ALA A 247 4.95 -11.64 -4.16
C ALA A 247 4.81 -11.40 -5.67
N ALA A 248 3.96 -12.17 -6.35
CA ALA A 248 3.68 -11.99 -7.77
C ALA A 248 3.08 -10.60 -8.07
N ARG A 249 2.16 -10.11 -7.23
CA ARG A 249 1.60 -8.75 -7.35
C ARG A 249 2.66 -7.67 -7.14
N THR A 250 3.46 -7.78 -6.09
CA THR A 250 4.49 -6.77 -5.77
C THR A 250 5.62 -6.74 -6.80
N LEU A 251 5.84 -7.84 -7.54
CA LEU A 251 6.82 -7.90 -8.64
C LEU A 251 6.30 -7.30 -9.97
N GLU A 252 5.00 -7.06 -10.11
CA GLU A 252 4.39 -6.58 -11.35
C GLU A 252 5.05 -5.33 -11.95
N PRO A 253 5.46 -4.31 -11.15
CA PRO A 253 6.10 -3.12 -11.70
C PRO A 253 7.45 -3.41 -12.40
N PHE A 254 8.19 -4.44 -11.96
CA PHE A 254 9.43 -4.84 -12.63
C PHE A 254 9.15 -5.47 -14.00
N VAL A 255 8.10 -6.30 -14.08
CA VAL A 255 7.64 -6.91 -15.33
C VAL A 255 7.18 -5.84 -16.31
N ALA A 256 6.39 -4.86 -15.85
CA ALA A 256 5.96 -3.72 -16.65
C ALA A 256 7.14 -2.86 -17.16
N ALA A 257 8.23 -2.79 -16.39
CA ALA A 257 9.48 -2.13 -16.78
C ALA A 257 10.35 -2.96 -17.76
N GLY A 258 9.88 -4.13 -18.20
CA GLY A 258 10.59 -5.00 -19.14
C GLY A 258 11.67 -5.89 -18.50
N GLU A 259 11.63 -6.07 -17.17
CA GLU A 259 12.57 -6.92 -16.45
C GLU A 259 12.23 -8.42 -16.67
N GLY A 260 13.12 -9.12 -17.37
CA GLY A 260 12.86 -10.47 -17.86
C GLY A 260 12.98 -11.58 -16.81
N GLU A 261 13.76 -11.40 -15.74
CA GLU A 261 13.93 -12.38 -14.67
C GLU A 261 12.62 -12.56 -13.89
N SER A 262 12.01 -11.44 -13.48
CA SER A 262 10.72 -11.38 -12.78
C SER A 262 9.61 -11.95 -13.65
N ALA A 263 9.57 -11.58 -14.94
CA ALA A 263 8.57 -12.11 -15.87
C ALA A 263 8.67 -13.64 -16.02
N LYS A 264 9.91 -14.17 -16.11
CA LYS A 264 10.15 -15.61 -16.19
C LYS A 264 9.78 -16.34 -14.90
N ALA A 265 10.13 -15.77 -13.75
CA ALA A 265 9.84 -16.36 -12.44
C ALA A 265 8.32 -16.40 -12.18
N ILE A 266 7.62 -15.27 -12.38
CA ILE A 266 6.16 -15.22 -12.27
C ILE A 266 5.47 -16.18 -13.26
N GLY A 267 6.05 -16.37 -14.45
CA GLY A 267 5.52 -17.31 -15.45
C GLY A 267 5.41 -18.75 -14.95
N GLN A 268 6.20 -19.16 -13.96
CA GLN A 268 6.12 -20.49 -13.34
C GLN A 268 4.85 -20.65 -12.49
N LEU A 269 4.33 -19.55 -11.95
CA LEU A 269 3.12 -19.54 -11.12
C LEU A 269 1.82 -19.61 -11.93
N LEU A 270 1.87 -19.57 -13.26
CA LEU A 270 0.70 -19.76 -14.12
C LEU A 270 0.10 -21.17 -14.02
N ASP A 271 0.87 -22.13 -13.48
CA ASP A 271 0.44 -23.52 -13.20
C ASP A 271 0.38 -23.80 -11.68
N ASP A 272 0.36 -22.76 -10.84
CA ASP A 272 0.24 -22.93 -9.38
C ASP A 272 -1.06 -23.69 -9.05
N PRO A 273 -1.06 -24.60 -8.06
CA PRO A 273 -2.26 -25.34 -7.70
C PRO A 273 -3.44 -24.45 -7.28
N LEU A 274 -3.19 -23.25 -6.74
CA LEU A 274 -4.23 -22.35 -6.24
C LEU A 274 -4.55 -21.23 -7.22
N ARG A 275 -5.85 -21.03 -7.52
CA ARG A 275 -6.33 -20.04 -8.48
C ARG A 275 -5.90 -18.61 -8.14
N ALA A 276 -5.93 -18.20 -6.88
CA ALA A 276 -5.51 -16.84 -6.48
C ALA A 276 -4.06 -16.52 -6.93
N VAL A 277 -3.16 -17.50 -6.85
CA VAL A 277 -1.76 -17.33 -7.29
C VAL A 277 -1.68 -17.23 -8.81
N ARG A 278 -2.38 -18.12 -9.54
CA ARG A 278 -2.46 -18.08 -11.00
C ARG A 278 -3.02 -16.76 -11.53
N LEU A 279 -4.05 -16.22 -10.87
CA LEU A 279 -4.65 -14.93 -11.20
C LEU A 279 -3.67 -13.77 -11.03
N SER A 280 -2.93 -13.74 -9.92
CA SER A 280 -1.91 -12.72 -9.69
C SER A 280 -0.75 -12.81 -10.69
N ALA A 281 -0.34 -14.03 -11.05
CA ALA A 281 0.64 -14.25 -12.10
C ALA A 281 0.13 -13.80 -13.48
N ALA A 282 -1.10 -14.19 -13.85
CA ALA A 282 -1.73 -13.78 -15.09
C ALA A 282 -1.94 -12.27 -15.17
N TRP A 283 -2.25 -11.62 -14.04
CA TRP A 283 -2.35 -10.17 -13.98
C TRP A 283 -0.99 -9.51 -14.19
N ALA A 284 0.06 -9.96 -13.50
CA ALA A 284 1.40 -9.39 -13.65
C ALA A 284 1.95 -9.55 -15.08
N LEU A 285 1.55 -10.62 -15.75
CA LEU A 285 1.99 -10.97 -17.11
C LEU A 285 0.99 -10.55 -18.22
N ARG A 286 -0.06 -9.79 -17.87
CA ARG A 286 -1.08 -9.35 -18.83
C ARG A 286 -0.44 -8.62 -20.03
N GLY A 287 -0.88 -8.96 -21.24
CA GLY A 287 -0.32 -8.42 -22.49
C GLY A 287 0.90 -9.18 -23.04
N MET A 288 1.45 -10.16 -22.29
CA MET A 288 2.51 -11.04 -22.78
C MET A 288 1.94 -12.36 -23.30
N ASP A 289 2.50 -12.88 -24.41
CA ASP A 289 2.19 -14.24 -24.89
C ASP A 289 3.17 -15.25 -24.30
N HIS A 290 2.65 -16.17 -23.49
CA HIS A 290 3.43 -17.24 -22.88
C HIS A 290 3.26 -18.59 -23.60
N GLY A 291 2.31 -18.73 -24.54
CA GLY A 291 2.16 -19.91 -25.40
C GLY A 291 1.82 -21.25 -24.72
N THR A 292 1.83 -21.37 -23.38
CA THR A 292 1.57 -22.64 -22.68
C THR A 292 0.07 -22.89 -22.42
N PRO A 293 -0.36 -24.15 -22.26
CA PRO A 293 -1.73 -24.46 -21.81
C PRO A 293 -2.10 -23.80 -20.48
N ALA A 294 -1.21 -23.89 -19.48
CA ALA A 294 -1.40 -23.25 -18.17
C ALA A 294 -1.58 -21.73 -18.28
N ALA A 295 -0.77 -21.05 -19.12
CA ALA A 295 -0.92 -19.62 -19.36
C ALA A 295 -2.29 -19.27 -19.98
N ARG A 296 -2.78 -20.08 -20.92
CA ARG A 296 -4.11 -19.87 -21.52
C ARG A 296 -5.23 -20.06 -20.52
N GLU A 297 -5.09 -21.05 -19.63
CA GLU A 297 -6.05 -21.32 -18.55
C GLU A 297 -6.06 -20.17 -17.53
N ALA A 298 -4.91 -19.80 -16.97
CA ALA A 298 -4.79 -18.69 -16.03
C ALA A 298 -5.29 -17.35 -16.62
N ALA A 299 -5.04 -17.09 -17.91
CA ALA A 299 -5.58 -15.92 -18.59
C ALA A 299 -7.11 -15.99 -18.77
N ALA A 300 -7.68 -17.18 -18.96
CA ALA A 300 -9.14 -17.36 -19.01
C ALA A 300 -9.77 -17.16 -17.62
N GLU A 301 -9.15 -17.69 -16.56
CA GLU A 301 -9.55 -17.45 -15.17
C GLU A 301 -9.50 -15.95 -14.84
N LEU A 302 -8.45 -15.23 -15.27
CA LEU A 302 -8.36 -13.78 -15.08
C LEU A 302 -9.48 -13.02 -15.79
N ARG A 303 -9.76 -13.35 -17.05
CA ARG A 303 -10.87 -12.70 -17.78
C ARG A 303 -12.21 -12.97 -17.09
N PHE A 304 -12.45 -14.20 -16.63
CA PHE A 304 -13.65 -14.53 -15.86
C PHE A 304 -13.77 -13.69 -14.59
N PHE A 305 -12.69 -13.59 -13.81
CA PHE A 305 -12.64 -12.75 -12.61
C PHE A 305 -12.99 -11.29 -12.93
N LEU A 306 -12.38 -10.72 -13.98
CA LEU A 306 -12.64 -9.34 -14.41
C LEU A 306 -14.08 -9.16 -14.90
N ASP A 307 -14.64 -10.15 -15.57
CA ASP A 307 -16.04 -10.13 -16.02
C ASP A 307 -17.02 -10.15 -14.85
N LEU A 308 -16.71 -10.92 -13.81
CA LEU A 308 -17.53 -11.05 -12.60
C LEU A 308 -17.61 -9.74 -11.80
N HIS A 309 -16.59 -8.88 -11.85
CA HIS A 309 -16.49 -7.67 -11.03
C HIS A 309 -16.74 -6.36 -11.79
N GLN A 310 -16.98 -6.42 -13.11
CA GLN A 310 -17.08 -5.22 -13.96
C GLN A 310 -18.33 -4.34 -13.69
N ASP A 311 -19.22 -4.78 -12.82
CA ASP A 311 -20.42 -4.07 -12.38
C ASP A 311 -20.18 -3.13 -11.18
N GLN A 312 -18.93 -3.04 -10.71
CA GLN A 312 -18.48 -2.10 -9.68
C GLN A 312 -17.39 -1.16 -10.24
N PRO A 313 -17.21 0.06 -9.70
CA PRO A 313 -16.21 1.02 -10.19
C PRO A 313 -14.80 0.42 -10.29
N THR A 314 -14.33 -0.22 -9.22
CA THR A 314 -13.00 -0.83 -9.17
C THR A 314 -12.84 -1.96 -10.18
N GLY A 315 -13.82 -2.86 -10.31
CA GLY A 315 -13.71 -3.98 -11.25
C GLY A 315 -13.84 -3.55 -12.72
N ALA A 316 -14.68 -2.55 -13.02
CA ALA A 316 -14.71 -1.92 -14.35
C ALA A 316 -13.36 -1.29 -14.70
N TRP A 317 -12.75 -0.57 -13.76
CA TRP A 317 -11.42 0.01 -13.93
C TRP A 317 -10.33 -1.05 -14.09
N GLN A 318 -10.31 -2.12 -13.28
CA GLN A 318 -9.36 -3.23 -13.43
C GLN A 318 -9.47 -3.90 -14.81
N LYS A 319 -10.69 -4.11 -15.30
CA LYS A 319 -10.92 -4.64 -16.64
C LYS A 319 -10.44 -3.67 -17.72
N ALA A 320 -10.58 -2.36 -17.50
CA ALA A 320 -10.01 -1.35 -18.40
C ALA A 320 -8.49 -1.42 -18.47
N VAL A 321 -7.82 -1.54 -17.32
CA VAL A 321 -6.35 -1.71 -17.24
C VAL A 321 -5.89 -2.99 -17.96
N TYR A 322 -6.65 -4.07 -17.87
CA TYR A 322 -6.41 -5.28 -18.66
C TYR A 322 -6.52 -5.00 -20.17
N HIS A 323 -7.59 -4.32 -20.61
CA HIS A 323 -7.78 -3.96 -22.01
C HIS A 323 -6.63 -3.09 -22.54
N LEU A 324 -6.15 -2.10 -21.76
CA LEU A 324 -4.97 -1.31 -22.11
C LEU A 324 -3.73 -2.17 -22.34
N ALA A 325 -3.44 -3.09 -21.42
CA ALA A 325 -2.28 -3.97 -21.54
C ALA A 325 -2.37 -4.91 -22.76
N THR A 326 -3.58 -5.26 -23.19
CA THR A 326 -3.82 -6.08 -24.38
C THR A 326 -4.01 -5.28 -25.68
N GLY A 327 -3.97 -3.95 -25.61
CA GLY A 327 -4.05 -3.06 -26.77
C GLY A 327 -5.47 -2.65 -27.22
N ASP A 328 -6.51 -2.96 -26.46
CA ASP A 328 -7.90 -2.55 -26.75
C ASP A 328 -8.23 -1.23 -26.03
N THR A 329 -7.72 -0.11 -26.56
CA THR A 329 -7.90 1.21 -25.92
C THR A 329 -9.35 1.69 -25.92
N ALA A 330 -10.14 1.29 -26.91
CA ALA A 330 -11.55 1.65 -27.02
C ALA A 330 -12.41 0.99 -25.93
N ALA A 331 -12.20 -0.30 -25.66
CA ALA A 331 -12.86 -0.98 -24.54
C ALA A 331 -12.39 -0.41 -23.19
N ALA A 332 -11.09 -0.10 -23.07
CA ALA A 332 -10.54 0.51 -21.87
C ALA A 332 -11.18 1.87 -21.56
N GLU A 333 -11.24 2.78 -22.53
CA GLU A 333 -11.86 4.11 -22.36
C GLU A 333 -13.32 3.98 -21.91
N THR A 334 -14.08 3.08 -22.55
CA THR A 334 -15.50 2.85 -22.21
C THR A 334 -15.67 2.44 -20.74
N LEU A 335 -14.83 1.53 -20.26
CA LEU A 335 -14.87 1.05 -18.89
C LEU A 335 -14.35 2.10 -17.89
N MET A 336 -13.31 2.86 -18.22
CA MET A 336 -12.79 3.95 -17.38
C MET A 336 -13.80 5.08 -17.20
N ARG A 337 -14.51 5.45 -18.28
CA ARG A 337 -15.61 6.43 -18.20
C ARG A 337 -16.75 5.92 -17.32
N ARG A 338 -17.08 4.62 -17.44
CA ARG A 338 -18.10 3.99 -16.58
C ARG A 338 -17.68 4.01 -15.11
N ALA A 339 -16.46 3.58 -14.79
CA ALA A 339 -15.92 3.62 -13.43
C ALA A 339 -15.98 5.03 -12.83
N SER A 340 -15.50 6.03 -13.57
CA SER A 340 -15.53 7.45 -13.16
C SER A 340 -16.94 8.00 -13.00
N SER A 341 -17.93 7.47 -13.73
CA SER A 341 -19.33 7.89 -13.61
C SER A 341 -20.03 7.31 -12.39
N TRP A 342 -19.67 6.09 -11.99
CA TRP A 342 -20.25 5.42 -10.83
C TRP A 342 -19.65 5.93 -9.52
N ASP A 343 -18.36 6.26 -9.52
CA ASP A 343 -17.69 6.90 -8.39
C ASP A 343 -16.96 8.18 -8.85
N PRO A 344 -17.69 9.31 -8.93
CA PRO A 344 -17.13 10.59 -9.33
C PRO A 344 -16.23 11.24 -8.26
N THR A 345 -16.09 10.63 -7.08
CA THR A 345 -15.32 11.14 -5.93
C THR A 345 -14.02 10.39 -5.69
N SER A 346 -13.80 9.27 -6.40
CA SER A 346 -12.51 8.59 -6.40
C SER A 346 -11.55 9.24 -7.40
N PRO A 347 -10.39 9.77 -6.97
CA PRO A 347 -9.46 10.50 -7.85
C PRO A 347 -8.73 9.58 -8.84
N ALA A 348 -8.58 8.28 -8.53
CA ALA A 348 -7.84 7.34 -9.36
C ALA A 348 -8.44 7.11 -10.76
N TYR A 349 -9.78 6.98 -10.85
CA TYR A 349 -10.45 6.68 -12.12
C TYR A 349 -10.35 7.82 -13.15
N PRO A 350 -10.67 9.09 -12.82
CA PRO A 350 -10.48 10.19 -13.76
C PRO A 350 -9.01 10.48 -14.05
N HIS A 351 -8.09 10.24 -13.10
CA HIS A 351 -6.65 10.33 -13.35
C HIS A 351 -6.22 9.38 -14.47
N ASP A 352 -6.53 8.08 -14.35
CA ASP A 352 -6.13 7.09 -15.36
C ASP A 352 -6.84 7.29 -16.71
N LEU A 353 -8.10 7.72 -16.68
CA LEU A 353 -8.80 8.13 -17.91
C LEU A 353 -8.07 9.29 -18.59
N ALA A 354 -7.65 10.30 -17.85
CA ALA A 354 -6.91 11.43 -18.40
C ALA A 354 -5.53 11.01 -18.95
N VAL A 355 -4.83 10.08 -18.29
CA VAL A 355 -3.57 9.51 -18.79
C VAL A 355 -3.79 8.80 -20.12
N LEU A 356 -4.85 7.98 -20.24
CA LEU A 356 -5.22 7.33 -21.50
C LEU A 356 -5.48 8.36 -22.61
N LEU A 357 -6.32 9.37 -22.34
CA LEU A 357 -6.68 10.41 -23.29
C LEU A 357 -5.46 11.23 -23.75
N ALA A 358 -4.57 11.60 -22.83
CA ALA A 358 -3.33 12.28 -23.16
C ALA A 358 -2.42 11.42 -24.04
N GLY A 359 -2.31 10.12 -23.75
CA GLY A 359 -1.55 9.16 -24.58
C GLY A 359 -2.08 9.02 -26.01
N GLU A 360 -3.38 9.25 -26.22
CA GLU A 360 -4.01 9.30 -27.56
C GLU A 360 -3.92 10.68 -28.23
N GLY A 361 -3.24 11.65 -27.62
CA GLY A 361 -3.11 13.02 -28.12
C GLY A 361 -4.35 13.90 -27.89
N ARG A 362 -5.30 13.45 -27.06
CA ARG A 362 -6.53 14.19 -26.71
C ARG A 362 -6.31 15.06 -25.46
N ALA A 363 -5.24 15.85 -25.46
CA ALA A 363 -4.77 16.62 -24.29
C ALA A 363 -5.83 17.59 -23.72
N LEU A 364 -6.63 18.23 -24.58
CA LEU A 364 -7.72 19.11 -24.13
C LEU A 364 -8.82 18.35 -23.37
N GLU A 365 -9.14 17.15 -23.82
CA GLU A 365 -10.17 16.32 -23.18
C GLU A 365 -9.65 15.71 -21.87
N ALA A 366 -8.37 15.30 -21.84
CA ALA A 366 -7.69 14.89 -20.61
C ALA A 366 -7.71 15.99 -19.55
N ARG A 367 -7.42 17.25 -19.95
CA ARG A 367 -7.51 18.41 -19.06
C ARG A 367 -8.93 18.59 -18.53
N GLU A 368 -9.95 18.53 -19.37
CA GLU A 368 -11.35 18.70 -18.95
C GLU A 368 -11.76 17.65 -17.89
N VAL A 369 -11.38 16.38 -18.09
CA VAL A 369 -11.61 15.31 -17.11
C VAL A 369 -10.96 15.65 -15.77
N LEU A 370 -9.70 16.11 -15.79
CA LEU A 370 -8.95 16.47 -14.57
C LEU A 370 -9.52 17.71 -13.88
N GLU A 371 -10.01 18.69 -14.62
CA GLU A 371 -10.67 19.89 -14.07
C GLU A 371 -11.96 19.52 -13.33
N GLN A 372 -12.79 18.68 -13.95
CA GLN A 372 -14.03 18.20 -13.32
C GLN A 372 -13.74 17.36 -12.08
N ALA A 373 -12.72 16.50 -12.13
CA ALA A 373 -12.33 15.66 -11.01
C ALA A 373 -11.75 16.47 -9.85
N SER A 374 -10.82 17.40 -10.11
CA SER A 374 -10.18 18.24 -9.08
C SER A 374 -11.18 19.16 -8.37
N ALA A 375 -12.27 19.55 -9.05
CA ALA A 375 -13.36 20.30 -8.45
C ALA A 375 -14.19 19.47 -7.44
N ARG A 376 -14.15 18.14 -7.52
CA ARG A 376 -14.86 17.21 -6.61
C ARG A 376 -13.93 16.67 -5.52
N CYS A 377 -12.71 16.32 -5.90
CA CYS A 377 -11.67 15.77 -5.03
C CYS A 377 -10.64 16.87 -4.71
N THR A 378 -11.03 17.84 -3.88
CA THR A 378 -10.23 19.05 -3.66
C THR A 378 -8.97 18.83 -2.83
N ASP A 379 -8.89 17.70 -2.13
CA ASP A 379 -7.84 17.31 -1.19
C ASP A 379 -6.84 16.28 -1.76
N ASP A 380 -6.94 15.90 -3.04
CA ASP A 380 -6.01 14.97 -3.67
C ASP A 380 -4.85 15.69 -4.40
N ALA A 381 -3.67 15.68 -3.78
CA ALA A 381 -2.47 16.33 -4.33
C ALA A 381 -2.06 15.79 -5.71
N ASN A 382 -2.24 14.49 -5.96
CA ASN A 382 -1.83 13.85 -7.21
C ASN A 382 -2.71 14.26 -8.38
N LEU A 383 -4.00 14.44 -8.14
CA LEU A 383 -4.97 14.90 -9.13
C LEU A 383 -4.69 16.36 -9.53
N TRP A 384 -4.42 17.23 -8.56
CA TRP A 384 -3.98 18.60 -8.82
C TRP A 384 -2.66 18.66 -9.60
N LEU A 385 -1.71 17.78 -9.26
CA LEU A 385 -0.46 17.64 -10.01
C LEU A 385 -0.71 17.20 -11.47
N SER A 386 -1.61 16.24 -11.69
CA SER A 386 -1.99 15.84 -13.04
C SER A 386 -2.69 16.95 -13.82
N LEU A 387 -3.60 17.70 -13.17
CA LEU A 387 -4.23 18.86 -13.78
C LEU A 387 -3.20 19.91 -14.20
N ALA A 388 -2.22 20.19 -13.34
CA ALA A 388 -1.15 21.13 -13.63
C ALA A 388 -0.33 20.71 -14.85
N LEU A 389 0.01 19.42 -14.95
CA LEU A 389 0.71 18.87 -16.11
C LEU A 389 -0.12 18.99 -17.39
N ALA A 390 -1.42 18.67 -17.34
CA ALA A 390 -2.32 18.78 -18.49
C ALA A 390 -2.54 20.23 -18.94
N ARG A 391 -2.60 21.18 -18.00
CA ARG A 391 -2.66 22.63 -18.30
C ARG A 391 -1.38 23.12 -18.96
N ASN A 392 -0.23 22.71 -18.45
CA ASN A 392 1.06 23.04 -19.04
C ASN A 392 1.19 22.49 -20.48
N GLU A 393 0.77 21.26 -20.72
CA GLU A 393 0.76 20.64 -22.06
C GLU A 393 -0.19 21.36 -23.03
N THR A 394 -1.33 21.85 -22.55
CA THR A 394 -2.31 22.59 -23.36
C THR A 394 -2.02 24.09 -23.47
N GLY A 395 -0.91 24.57 -22.89
CA GLY A 395 -0.44 25.96 -22.97
C GLY A 395 -1.06 26.93 -21.97
N ASP A 396 -1.88 26.46 -21.03
CA ASP A 396 -2.42 27.26 -19.93
C ASP A 396 -1.39 27.35 -18.78
N LEU A 397 -0.36 28.18 -18.98
CA LEU A 397 0.76 28.33 -18.03
C LEU A 397 0.31 28.92 -16.69
N GLU A 398 -0.60 29.90 -16.70
CA GLU A 398 -1.12 30.53 -15.48
C GLU A 398 -1.93 29.52 -14.65
N GLY A 399 -2.84 28.78 -15.31
CA GLY A 399 -3.61 27.73 -14.66
C GLY A 399 -2.76 26.54 -14.20
N ALA A 400 -1.65 26.24 -14.89
CA ALA A 400 -0.70 25.20 -14.49
C ALA A 400 0.04 25.57 -13.20
N VAL A 401 0.57 26.80 -13.10
CA VAL A 401 1.23 27.31 -11.88
C VAL A 401 0.28 27.22 -10.69
N ALA A 402 -0.96 27.71 -10.83
CA ALA A 402 -1.95 27.65 -9.76
C ALA A 402 -2.26 26.20 -9.31
N ALA A 403 -2.38 25.26 -10.26
CA ALA A 403 -2.64 23.86 -9.94
C ALA A 403 -1.43 23.17 -9.27
N PHE A 404 -0.20 23.51 -9.66
CA PHE A 404 1.00 23.03 -8.97
C PHE A 404 1.10 23.58 -7.54
N GLU A 405 0.77 24.86 -7.32
CA GLU A 405 0.74 25.46 -5.98
C GLU A 405 -0.26 24.72 -5.09
N THR A 406 -1.49 24.46 -5.56
CA THR A 406 -2.47 23.67 -4.81
C THR A 406 -1.96 22.25 -4.50
N ALA A 407 -1.32 21.58 -5.47
CA ALA A 407 -0.74 20.25 -5.24
C ALA A 407 0.33 20.28 -4.13
N LEU A 408 1.12 21.34 -4.06
CA LEU A 408 2.19 21.53 -3.07
C LEU A 408 1.67 22.02 -1.71
N ASP A 409 0.54 22.72 -1.67
CA ASP A 409 -0.15 23.04 -0.42
C ASP A 409 -0.66 21.76 0.26
N LEU A 410 -1.11 20.79 -0.54
CA LEU A 410 -1.59 19.47 -0.07
C LEU A 410 -0.43 18.51 0.26
N ASP A 411 0.60 18.44 -0.59
CA ASP A 411 1.81 17.66 -0.37
C ASP A 411 3.09 18.48 -0.59
N PRO A 412 3.58 19.18 0.47
CA PRO A 412 4.81 19.98 0.38
C PRO A 412 6.08 19.17 0.12
N LYS A 413 6.04 17.84 0.26
CA LYS A 413 7.19 16.94 0.08
C LYS A 413 7.24 16.34 -1.34
N ASN A 414 6.33 16.72 -2.22
CA ASN A 414 6.30 16.24 -3.59
C ASN A 414 7.41 16.89 -4.45
N ALA A 415 8.58 16.24 -4.52
CA ALA A 415 9.71 16.74 -5.30
C ALA A 415 9.39 16.91 -6.79
N ARG A 416 8.54 16.04 -7.36
CA ARG A 416 8.11 16.12 -8.76
C ARG A 416 7.27 17.37 -9.02
N ALA A 417 6.37 17.73 -8.11
CA ALA A 417 5.58 18.95 -8.22
C ALA A 417 6.47 20.20 -8.13
N TRP A 418 7.42 20.25 -7.17
CA TRP A 418 8.40 21.34 -7.09
C TRP A 418 9.25 21.50 -8.36
N TYR A 419 9.70 20.38 -8.94
CA TYR A 419 10.46 20.41 -10.20
C TYR A 419 9.64 21.03 -11.34
N ASN A 420 8.41 20.54 -11.55
CA ASN A 420 7.57 20.99 -12.65
C ASN A 420 7.06 22.43 -12.45
N LEU A 421 6.76 22.84 -11.20
CA LEU A 421 6.47 24.24 -10.88
C LEU A 421 7.65 25.15 -11.24
N GLY A 422 8.88 24.71 -10.94
CA GLY A 422 10.09 25.44 -11.32
C GLY A 422 10.23 25.62 -12.83
N LEU A 423 9.95 24.57 -13.61
CA LEU A 423 9.93 24.66 -15.08
C LEU A 423 8.81 25.56 -15.60
N ALA A 424 7.61 25.49 -15.00
CA ALA A 424 6.47 26.33 -15.35
C ALA A 424 6.77 27.82 -15.09
N HIS A 425 7.36 28.17 -13.94
CA HIS A 425 7.80 29.53 -13.66
C HIS A 425 8.87 30.01 -14.65
N SER A 426 9.83 29.15 -15.01
CA SER A 426 10.84 29.52 -16.02
C SER A 426 10.21 29.77 -17.39
N ALA A 427 9.21 28.97 -17.79
CA ALA A 427 8.47 29.17 -19.03
C ALA A 427 7.61 30.45 -19.00
N ALA A 428 7.07 30.81 -17.83
CA ALA A 428 6.35 32.06 -17.59
C ALA A 428 7.27 33.29 -17.45
N GLY A 429 8.59 33.11 -17.43
CA GLY A 429 9.58 34.19 -17.30
C GLY A 429 9.92 34.61 -15.86
N ASP A 430 9.36 33.94 -14.85
CA ASP A 430 9.66 34.17 -13.43
C ASP A 430 10.85 33.29 -12.99
N GLU A 431 12.04 33.66 -13.44
CA GLU A 431 13.23 32.84 -13.26
C GLU A 431 13.70 32.74 -11.79
N GLU A 432 13.46 33.75 -10.95
CA GLU A 432 13.82 33.66 -9.52
C GLU A 432 12.94 32.64 -8.78
N ARG A 433 11.61 32.68 -9.00
CA ARG A 433 10.73 31.64 -8.43
C ARG A 433 11.06 30.24 -8.96
N ALA A 434 11.46 30.14 -10.24
CA ALA A 434 11.92 28.89 -10.80
C ALA A 434 13.12 28.31 -10.03
N LEU A 435 14.11 29.15 -9.71
CA LEU A 435 15.29 28.75 -8.95
C LEU A 435 14.95 28.33 -7.50
N GLU A 436 14.01 29.02 -6.86
CA GLU A 436 13.51 28.66 -5.52
C GLU A 436 12.84 27.28 -5.52
N CYS A 437 11.93 27.03 -6.47
CA CYS A 437 11.23 25.75 -6.60
C CYS A 437 12.20 24.60 -6.87
N LEU A 438 13.15 24.80 -7.78
CA LEU A 438 14.16 23.79 -8.08
C LEU A 438 15.12 23.55 -6.91
N ALA A 439 15.41 24.57 -6.09
CA ALA A 439 16.19 24.39 -4.86
C ALA A 439 15.42 23.54 -3.82
N ARG A 440 14.10 23.73 -3.68
CA ARG A 440 13.24 22.87 -2.85
C ARG A 440 13.23 21.42 -3.35
N CYS A 441 13.06 21.22 -4.65
CA CYS A 441 13.14 19.90 -5.27
C CYS A 441 14.50 19.23 -4.98
N GLN A 442 15.61 19.93 -5.18
CA GLN A 442 16.95 19.42 -4.90
C GLN A 442 17.16 19.03 -3.42
N ALA A 443 16.53 19.76 -2.49
CA ALA A 443 16.60 19.42 -1.06
C ALA A 443 15.82 18.15 -0.71
N LEU A 444 14.72 17.88 -1.42
CA LEU A 444 13.90 16.68 -1.25
C LEU A 444 14.53 15.46 -1.95
N GLU A 445 15.20 15.66 -3.09
CA GLU A 445 15.89 14.61 -3.87
C GLU A 445 17.37 14.96 -4.09
N PRO A 446 18.22 14.86 -3.05
CA PRO A 446 19.63 15.25 -3.13
C PRO A 446 20.48 14.37 -4.05
N SER A 447 19.99 13.18 -4.42
CA SER A 447 20.65 12.26 -5.34
C SER A 447 20.28 12.51 -6.82
N SER A 448 19.28 13.35 -7.10
CA SER A 448 18.82 13.61 -8.47
C SER A 448 19.62 14.74 -9.11
N PRO A 449 20.26 14.53 -10.28
CA PRO A 449 20.97 15.60 -10.99
C PRO A 449 20.02 16.58 -11.70
N ALA A 450 18.77 16.19 -11.95
CA ALA A 450 17.84 16.94 -12.80
C ALA A 450 17.52 18.36 -12.29
N PRO A 451 17.23 18.58 -10.98
CA PRO A 451 16.98 19.93 -10.47
C PRO A 451 18.21 20.83 -10.56
N ALA A 452 19.41 20.28 -10.29
CA ALA A 452 20.67 21.02 -10.41
C ALA A 452 20.96 21.43 -11.86
N TRP A 453 20.67 20.55 -12.82
CA TRP A 453 20.79 20.84 -14.25
C TRP A 453 19.83 21.96 -14.69
N ALA A 454 18.55 21.87 -14.31
CA ALA A 454 17.57 22.92 -14.63
C ALA A 454 17.96 24.28 -14.01
N ARG A 455 18.50 24.30 -12.79
CA ARG A 455 19.04 25.52 -12.19
C ARG A 455 20.23 26.08 -12.97
N ALA A 456 21.17 25.22 -13.37
CA ALA A 456 22.34 25.65 -14.14
C ALA A 456 21.95 26.35 -15.45
N THR A 457 20.96 25.81 -16.18
CA THR A 457 20.50 26.40 -17.45
C THR A 457 19.79 27.75 -17.26
N ILE A 458 19.00 27.91 -16.19
CA ILE A 458 18.39 29.20 -15.82
C ILE A 458 19.47 30.22 -15.41
N LEU A 459 20.36 29.85 -14.49
CA LEU A 459 21.44 30.74 -14.01
C LEU A 459 22.36 31.19 -15.14
N TYR A 460 22.63 30.30 -16.11
CA TYR A 460 23.43 30.63 -17.28
C TYR A 460 22.75 31.69 -18.16
N ARG A 461 21.43 31.57 -18.39
CA ARG A 461 20.65 32.58 -19.12
C ARG A 461 20.65 33.94 -18.41
N GLN A 462 20.67 33.94 -17.08
CA GLN A 462 20.79 35.16 -16.26
C GLN A 462 22.20 35.75 -16.19
N GLY A 463 23.23 35.04 -16.69
CA GLY A 463 24.62 35.46 -16.59
C GLY A 463 25.24 35.29 -15.19
N ARG A 464 24.62 34.51 -14.30
CA ARG A 464 25.11 34.21 -12.94
C ARG A 464 26.17 33.10 -12.96
N LEU A 465 27.29 33.37 -13.63
CA LEU A 465 28.28 32.36 -14.03
C LEU A 465 28.86 31.54 -12.86
N ALA A 466 29.11 32.18 -11.71
CA ALA A 466 29.65 31.48 -10.53
C ALA A 466 28.66 30.45 -9.96
N GLU A 467 27.38 30.79 -9.92
CA GLU A 467 26.32 29.88 -9.46
C GLU A 467 26.02 28.80 -10.50
N THR A 468 26.10 29.12 -11.79
CA THR A 468 26.06 28.14 -12.87
C THR A 468 27.16 27.08 -12.68
N ALA A 469 28.41 27.50 -12.48
CA ALA A 469 29.52 26.58 -12.29
C ALA A 469 29.29 25.65 -11.08
N ALA A 470 28.85 26.19 -9.94
CA ALA A 470 28.55 25.39 -8.74
C ALA A 470 27.42 24.37 -8.98
N ALA A 471 26.38 24.75 -9.74
CA ALA A 471 25.29 23.84 -10.10
C ALA A 471 25.77 22.73 -11.06
N LEU A 472 26.60 23.06 -12.04
CA LEU A 472 27.20 22.10 -12.97
C LEU A 472 28.14 21.11 -12.27
N ASP A 473 28.95 21.58 -11.32
CA ASP A 473 29.81 20.71 -10.51
C ASP A 473 29.00 19.69 -9.70
N LEU A 474 27.84 20.09 -9.18
CA LEU A 474 26.92 19.17 -8.51
C LEU A 474 26.35 18.15 -9.50
N VAL A 475 25.90 18.57 -10.69
CA VAL A 475 25.42 17.65 -11.74
C VAL A 475 26.49 16.63 -12.07
N LEU A 476 27.74 17.05 -12.29
CA LEU A 476 28.85 16.15 -12.64
C LEU A 476 29.31 15.27 -11.48
N ARG A 477 29.06 15.66 -10.22
CA ARG A 477 29.28 14.79 -9.06
C ARG A 477 28.24 13.67 -8.98
N LEU A 478 26.98 13.99 -9.29
CA LEU A 478 25.85 13.05 -9.24
C LEU A 478 25.77 12.16 -10.50
N ALA A 479 26.12 12.72 -11.66
CA ALA A 479 26.13 12.08 -12.97
C ALA A 479 27.37 12.50 -13.77
N PRO A 480 28.54 11.87 -13.55
CA PRO A 480 29.81 12.22 -14.20
C PRO A 480 29.75 12.21 -15.74
N GLU A 481 28.91 11.36 -16.31
CA GLU A 481 28.70 11.21 -17.74
C GLU A 481 27.77 12.26 -18.37
N HIS A 482 27.18 13.19 -17.61
CA HIS A 482 26.21 14.16 -18.13
C HIS A 482 26.83 15.11 -19.18
N ALA A 483 26.59 14.82 -20.47
CA ALA A 483 27.26 15.49 -21.58
C ALA A 483 27.01 17.00 -21.63
N GLY A 484 25.75 17.42 -21.49
CA GLY A 484 25.39 18.85 -21.50
C GLY A 484 26.01 19.65 -20.36
N ALA A 485 26.31 19.01 -19.23
CA ALA A 485 26.93 19.69 -18.09
C ALA A 485 28.43 19.90 -18.33
N ARG A 486 29.12 18.91 -18.92
CA ARG A 486 30.53 19.03 -19.32
C ARG A 486 30.72 20.10 -20.39
N GLU A 487 29.83 20.14 -21.39
CA GLU A 487 29.88 21.14 -22.45
C GLU A 487 29.69 22.55 -21.89
N LEU A 488 28.65 22.79 -21.08
CA LEU A 488 28.37 24.10 -20.53
C LEU A 488 29.47 24.58 -19.56
N LEU A 489 30.05 23.67 -18.77
CA LEU A 489 31.17 24.00 -17.89
C LEU A 489 32.44 24.32 -18.68
N GLY A 490 32.70 23.60 -19.79
CA GLY A 490 33.78 23.90 -20.72
C GLY A 490 33.66 25.29 -21.34
N LEU A 491 32.43 25.70 -21.71
CA LEU A 491 32.15 27.05 -22.23
C LEU A 491 32.39 28.14 -21.18
N LEU A 492 32.12 27.87 -19.90
CA LEU A 492 32.39 28.81 -18.81
C LEU A 492 33.89 28.99 -18.54
N ASN A 493 34.65 27.89 -18.58
CA ASN A 493 36.09 27.89 -18.30
C ASN A 493 36.95 28.36 -19.50
N GLY A 494 36.36 28.42 -20.70
CA GLY A 494 37.01 28.89 -21.92
C GLY A 494 36.80 30.38 -22.24
N ARG A 495 36.09 31.12 -21.38
CA ARG A 495 35.93 32.59 -21.41
C ARG A 495 36.88 33.23 -20.41
#